data_AF-A0A7X2J253-F1
#
_entry.id   AF-A0A7X2J253-F1
#
_cell.length_a   1.000
_cell.length_b   1.000
_cell.length_c   1.000
_cell.angle_alpha   90.00
_cell.angle_beta   90.00
_cell.angle_gamma   90.00
#
_symmetry.space_group_name_H-M   'P 1'
#
loop_
_entity.id
_entity.type
_entity.pdbx_description
1 polymer ?
#
loop_
_entity_poly.entity_id
_entity_poly.type
_entity_poly.pdbx_seq_one_letter_code
_entity_poly.pdbx_strand_id
1 'polypeptide(L)' 'MKERKLAKRTEKLEKLNQELSALENNEENQKKREKLSAKIEKLENKLAEKPAEEQEG' A
#
# COMPACT_ATOMS: atom_id res chain seq x y z
N MET A 1 -2.84 17.43 -11.56
CA MET A 1 -1.84 16.32 -11.59
C MET A 1 -1.77 15.51 -10.28
N LYS A 2 -2.04 16.12 -9.11
CA LYS A 2 -2.01 15.47 -7.78
C LYS A 2 -3.07 14.36 -7.63
N GLU A 3 -4.30 14.59 -8.10
CA GLU A 3 -5.40 13.59 -8.00
C GLU A 3 -5.14 12.30 -8.78
N ARG A 4 -4.57 12.39 -10.00
CA ARG A 4 -4.24 11.20 -10.82
C ARG A 4 -3.15 10.34 -10.19
N LYS A 5 -2.25 10.93 -9.40
CA LYS A 5 -1.22 10.18 -8.65
C LYS A 5 -1.82 9.49 -7.42
N LEU A 6 -2.75 10.15 -6.73
CA LEU A 6 -3.47 9.57 -5.60
C LEU A 6 -4.30 8.35 -6.04
N ALA A 7 -5.10 8.50 -7.09
CA ALA A 7 -5.92 7.42 -7.64
C ALA A 7 -5.09 6.16 -7.99
N LYS A 8 -3.93 6.34 -8.65
CA LYS A 8 -3.03 5.22 -8.97
C LYS A 8 -2.42 4.55 -7.72
N ARG A 9 -2.16 5.31 -6.67
CA ARG A 9 -1.64 4.76 -5.39
C ARG A 9 -2.72 3.98 -4.65
N THR A 10 -3.95 4.49 -4.62
CA THR A 10 -5.10 3.80 -4.05
C THR A 10 -5.41 2.51 -4.81
N GLU A 11 -5.43 2.54 -6.14
CA GLU A 11 -5.62 1.34 -6.98
C GLU A 11 -4.53 0.28 -6.71
N LYS A 12 -3.28 0.73 -6.54
CA LYS A 12 -2.17 -0.18 -6.21
C LYS A 12 -2.32 -0.78 -4.81
N LEU A 13 -2.77 0.01 -3.84
CA LEU A 13 -3.05 -0.47 -2.48
C LEU A 13 -4.14 -1.55 -2.49
N GLU A 14 -5.22 -1.31 -3.23
CA GLU A 14 -6.33 -2.27 -3.37
C GLU A 14 -5.86 -3.59 -3.99
N LYS A 15 -5.05 -3.53 -5.05
CA LYS A 15 -4.46 -4.73 -5.68
C LYS A 15 -3.58 -5.52 -4.71
N LEU A 16 -2.77 -4.85 -3.90
CA LEU A 16 -1.92 -5.53 -2.91
C LEU A 16 -2.76 -6.18 -1.80
N ASN A 17 -3.83 -5.52 -1.36
CA ASN A 17 -4.77 -6.09 -0.37
C ASN A 17 -5.52 -7.31 -0.94
N GLN A 18 -5.97 -7.24 -2.20
CA GLN A 18 -6.56 -8.39 -2.88
C GLN A 18 -5.56 -9.55 -3.01
N GLU A 19 -4.31 -9.28 -3.39
CA GLU A 19 -3.27 -10.31 -3.48
C GLU A 19 -2.98 -10.93 -2.10
N LEU A 20 -2.90 -10.13 -1.04
CA LEU A 20 -2.71 -10.62 0.33
C LEU A 20 -3.88 -11.46 0.81
N SER A 21 -5.11 -11.04 0.51
CA SER A 21 -6.33 -11.78 0.87
C SER A 21 -6.52 -13.07 0.09
N ALA A 22 -6.00 -13.14 -1.15
CA ALA A 22 -6.03 -14.33 -1.98
C ALA A 22 -4.97 -15.36 -1.59
N LEU A 23 -3.94 -14.96 -0.82
CA LEU A 23 -2.96 -15.91 -0.29
C LEU A 23 -3.55 -16.70 0.87
N GLU A 24 -3.34 -18.01 0.84
CA GLU A 24 -3.68 -18.87 1.98
C GLU A 24 -2.77 -18.56 3.17
N ASN A 25 -3.29 -18.76 4.38
CA ASN A 25 -2.51 -18.61 5.61
C ASN A 25 -1.77 -19.90 5.93
N ASN A 26 -0.68 -20.16 5.20
CA ASN A 26 0.19 -21.31 5.38
C ASN A 26 1.67 -20.89 5.40
N GLU A 27 2.54 -21.79 5.85
CA GLU A 27 3.97 -21.52 6.04
C GLU A 27 4.69 -21.17 4.72
N GLU A 28 4.26 -21.77 3.61
CA GLU A 28 4.76 -21.48 2.25
C GLU A 28 4.50 -20.03 1.86
N ASN A 29 3.31 -19.52 2.17
CA ASN A 29 2.90 -18.16 1.85
C ASN A 29 3.26 -17.14 2.94
N GLN A 30 3.69 -17.57 4.13
CA GLN A 30 3.93 -16.69 5.28
C GLN A 30 4.91 -15.56 4.95
N LYS A 31 6.08 -15.89 4.36
CA LYS A 31 7.05 -14.88 3.91
C LYS A 31 6.48 -13.93 2.84
N LYS A 32 5.60 -14.41 1.97
CA LYS A 32 4.96 -13.58 0.93
C LYS A 32 3.93 -12.65 1.56
N ARG A 33 3.13 -13.14 2.50
CA ARG A 33 2.16 -12.37 3.29
C ARG A 33 2.84 -11.27 4.08
N GLU A 34 3.92 -11.56 4.78
CA GLU A 34 4.71 -10.55 5.51
C GLU A 34 5.24 -9.45 4.58
N LYS A 35 5.80 -9.83 3.44
CA LYS A 35 6.29 -8.86 2.44
C LYS A 35 5.18 -8.00 1.85
N LEU A 36 4.00 -8.58 1.60
CA LEU A 36 2.85 -7.84 1.08
C LEU A 36 2.28 -6.91 2.15
N SER A 37 2.13 -7.38 3.39
CA SER A 37 1.71 -6.58 4.54
C SER A 37 2.62 -5.35 4.73
N ALA A 38 3.95 -5.55 4.73
CA ALA A 38 4.90 -4.45 4.86
C ALA A 38 4.85 -3.46 3.67
N LYS A 39 4.48 -3.92 2.46
CA LYS A 39 4.28 -3.03 1.30
C LYS A 39 2.99 -2.24 1.40
N ILE A 40 1.90 -2.86 1.87
CA ILE A 40 0.60 -2.25 2.13
C ILE A 40 0.79 -1.14 3.17
N GLU A 41 1.36 -1.45 4.32
CA GLU A 41 1.62 -0.49 5.40
C GLU A 41 2.44 0.72 4.92
N LYS A 42 3.51 0.49 4.14
CA LYS A 42 4.30 1.59 3.54
C LYS A 42 3.51 2.44 2.56
N LEU A 43 2.57 1.86 1.82
CA LEU A 43 1.71 2.58 0.88
C LEU A 43 0.60 3.34 1.61
N GLU A 44 0.02 2.75 2.65
CA GLU A 44 -0.95 3.39 3.53
C GLU A 44 -0.32 4.57 4.24
N ASN A 45 0.88 4.43 4.81
CA ASN A 45 1.61 5.56 5.39
C ASN A 45 1.83 6.67 4.36
N LYS A 46 2.25 6.35 3.13
CA LYS A 46 2.41 7.35 2.05
C LYS A 46 1.11 7.98 1.54
N LEU A 47 -0.04 7.39 1.84
CA LEU A 47 -1.36 7.90 1.51
C LEU A 47 -1.96 8.70 2.68
N ALA A 48 -1.71 8.25 3.91
CA ALA A 48 -2.16 8.84 5.17
C ALA A 48 -1.32 10.06 5.56
N GLU A 49 -0.02 10.02 5.28
CA GLU A 49 0.80 11.21 5.07
C GLU A 49 0.23 11.92 3.82
N LYS A 50 -0.89 12.64 4.02
CA LYS A 50 -1.25 13.79 3.18
C LYS A 50 0.04 14.55 2.92
N PRO A 51 0.28 15.07 1.71
CA PRO A 51 1.51 15.78 1.44
C PRO A 51 1.66 16.84 2.53
N ALA A 52 2.62 16.66 3.42
CA ALA A 52 3.15 17.73 4.24
C ALA A 52 3.96 18.66 3.31
N GLU A 53 3.37 19.06 2.19
CA GLU A 53 3.73 20.25 1.40
C GLU A 53 2.94 21.44 1.97
N GLU A 54 2.96 21.59 3.30
CA GLU A 54 2.85 22.87 4.01
C GLU A 54 3.94 22.94 5.10
N GLN A 55 5.14 22.43 4.78
CA GLN A 55 6.37 22.83 5.44
C GLN A 55 7.42 23.11 4.36
N GLU A 56 7.70 24.41 4.20
CA GLU A 56 8.72 25.04 3.37
C GLU A 56 8.51 25.01 1.84
N GLY A 57 7.97 26.13 1.35
CA GLY A 57 7.91 26.55 -0.05
C GLY A 57 7.21 27.89 -0.18
#